data_AF-B4LAH0-F1
#
_entry.id   AF-B4LAH0-F1
#
_cell.length_a   1.000
_cell.length_b   1.000
_cell.length_c   1.000
_cell.angle_alpha   90.00
_cell.angle_beta   90.00
_cell.angle_gamma   90.00
#
_symmetry.space_group_name_H-M   'P 1'
#
loop_
_entity.id
_entity.type
_entity.pdbx_description
1 polymer ?
#
loop_
_entity_poly.entity_id
_entity_poly.type
_entity_poly.pdbx_seq_one_letter_code
_entity_poly.pdbx_strand_id
1 'polypeptide(L)'
;MIRLEEVKDDDTPPSKPPQQPADFETAIDAAGFGMFNILLLLVAIGAAMGTVYETSTMSYILPSAECDLHLTLIDKGILNAVTYAGMISSAILWGYVADTKGRKKLLVYGYLADTICVLGGAISQDVVQLMIFKYLGGFTMSGPFAVLMTYLTELHGRQYRQRIMMLVGIMFSLATLSLPGLAMGILPQTWNIQILGLS
;
A
#
# COMPACT_ATOMS: atom_id res chain seq x y z
N MET A 1 -45.43 3.94 -73.35
CA MET A 1 -45.35 5.05 -72.37
C MET A 1 -44.67 4.48 -71.13
N ILE A 2 -43.33 4.51 -71.12
CA ILE A 2 -42.49 3.94 -70.05
C ILE A 2 -42.25 5.09 -69.07
N ARG A 3 -42.77 4.97 -67.84
CA ARG A 3 -42.57 5.96 -66.78
C ARG A 3 -41.32 5.55 -66.01
N LEU A 4 -40.29 6.41 -66.09
CA LEU A 4 -39.08 6.33 -65.29
C LEU A 4 -39.48 6.63 -63.83
N GLU A 5 -39.35 5.66 -62.92
CA GLU A 5 -39.27 5.95 -61.49
C GLU A 5 -37.82 6.25 -61.16
N GLU A 6 -37.58 7.48 -60.70
CA GLU A 6 -36.28 7.97 -60.24
C GLU A 6 -35.74 7.07 -59.13
N VAL A 7 -34.57 6.48 -59.37
CA VAL A 7 -33.71 5.96 -58.30
C VAL A 7 -33.22 7.15 -57.52
N LYS A 8 -33.89 7.43 -56.39
CA LYS A 8 -33.44 8.39 -55.40
C LYS A 8 -32.29 7.74 -54.64
N ASP A 9 -31.06 8.07 -55.03
CA ASP A 9 -29.86 7.77 -54.26
C ASP A 9 -30.01 8.42 -52.88
N ASP A 10 -30.37 7.61 -51.87
CA ASP A 10 -30.39 8.02 -50.47
C ASP A 10 -28.95 8.06 -49.97
N ASP A 11 -28.28 9.17 -50.28
CA ASP A 11 -26.92 9.49 -49.85
C ASP A 11 -26.92 9.96 -48.37
N THR A 12 -27.56 9.18 -47.50
CA THR A 12 -27.47 9.40 -46.05
C THR A 12 -26.20 8.72 -45.52
N PRO A 13 -25.23 9.48 -44.96
CA PRO A 13 -24.08 8.85 -44.32
C PRO A 13 -24.59 7.96 -43.18
N PRO A 14 -24.00 6.77 -42.95
CA PRO A 14 -24.47 5.85 -41.93
C PRO A 14 -24.53 6.60 -40.59
N SER A 15 -25.74 6.70 -40.05
CA SER A 15 -25.98 7.34 -38.77
C SER A 15 -25.11 6.64 -37.73
N LYS A 16 -24.22 7.41 -37.09
CA LYS A 16 -23.34 6.90 -36.04
C LYS A 16 -24.21 6.14 -35.03
N PRO A 17 -23.88 4.87 -34.70
CA PRO A 17 -24.67 4.12 -33.74
C PRO A 17 -24.80 4.93 -32.46
N PRO A 18 -25.98 4.90 -31.80
CA PRO A 18 -26.24 5.71 -30.62
C PRO A 18 -25.12 5.47 -29.61
N GLN A 19 -24.42 6.54 -29.23
CA GLN A 19 -23.37 6.50 -28.22
C GLN A 19 -24.00 6.00 -26.92
N GLN A 20 -23.89 4.70 -26.67
CA GLN A 20 -24.17 4.13 -25.36
C GLN A 20 -23.26 4.86 -24.36
N PRO A 21 -23.77 5.27 -23.18
CA PRO A 21 -22.92 5.87 -22.16
C PRO A 21 -21.76 4.91 -21.91
N ALA A 22 -20.55 5.33 -22.24
CA ALA A 22 -19.37 4.47 -22.18
C ALA A 22 -19.22 3.95 -20.75
N ASP A 23 -19.29 2.63 -20.58
CA ASP A 23 -19.02 1.98 -19.30
C ASP A 23 -17.57 2.32 -18.87
N PHE A 24 -17.34 2.52 -17.58
CA PHE A 24 -16.04 2.94 -17.05
C PHE A 24 -14.91 2.01 -17.53
N GLU A 25 -15.21 0.73 -17.66
CA GLU A 25 -14.31 -0.31 -18.18
C GLU A 25 -13.92 -0.06 -19.64
N THR A 26 -14.87 0.37 -20.49
CA THR A 26 -14.61 0.65 -21.92
C THR A 26 -13.70 1.87 -22.09
N ALA A 27 -13.85 2.87 -21.21
CA ALA A 27 -12.98 4.05 -21.21
C ALA A 27 -11.55 3.72 -20.73
N ILE A 28 -11.40 2.83 -19.74
CA ILE A 28 -10.09 2.38 -19.25
C ILE A 28 -9.38 1.52 -20.31
N ASP A 29 -10.10 0.61 -20.97
CA ASP A 29 -9.55 -0.21 -22.04
C ASP A 29 -9.16 0.65 -23.27
N ALA A 30 -9.91 1.71 -23.57
CA ALA A 30 -9.59 2.67 -24.63
C ALA A 30 -8.39 3.58 -24.29
N ALA A 31 -8.17 3.89 -23.01
CA ALA A 31 -7.03 4.70 -22.55
C ALA A 31 -5.69 3.93 -22.59
N GLY A 32 -5.75 2.60 -22.55
CA GLY A 32 -4.58 1.73 -22.68
C GLY A 32 -3.60 1.80 -21.51
N PHE A 33 -2.52 1.02 -21.59
CA PHE A 33 -1.47 0.98 -20.58
C PHE A 33 -0.37 2.02 -20.88
N GLY A 34 -0.45 3.18 -20.24
CA GLY A 34 0.49 4.29 -20.44
C GLY A 34 1.50 4.48 -19.31
N MET A 35 2.31 5.56 -19.42
CA MET A 35 3.32 5.97 -18.44
C MET A 35 2.73 6.18 -17.03
N PHE A 36 1.48 6.60 -16.93
CA PHE A 36 0.78 6.79 -15.65
C PHE A 36 0.68 5.48 -14.86
N ASN A 37 0.31 4.37 -15.51
CA ASN A 37 0.17 3.06 -14.86
C ASN A 37 1.54 2.51 -14.42
N ILE A 38 2.60 2.78 -15.18
CA ILE A 38 3.98 2.42 -14.80
C ILE A 38 4.42 3.20 -13.56
N LEU A 39 4.21 4.52 -13.55
CA LEU A 39 4.58 5.37 -12.41
C LEU A 39 3.79 4.96 -11.16
N LEU A 40 2.50 4.69 -11.32
CA LEU A 40 1.63 4.19 -10.26
C LEU A 40 2.13 2.86 -9.69
N LEU A 41 2.55 1.94 -10.56
CA LEU A 41 3.13 0.67 -10.15
C LEU A 41 4.44 0.87 -9.38
N LEU A 42 5.30 1.79 -9.84
CA LEU A 42 6.56 2.12 -9.15
C LEU A 42 6.31 2.65 -7.73
N VAL A 43 5.33 3.53 -7.55
CA VAL A 43 4.95 4.04 -6.22
C VAL A 43 4.33 2.94 -5.36
N ALA A 44 3.53 2.07 -5.97
CA ALA A 44 2.86 0.98 -5.26
C ALA A 44 3.83 -0.09 -4.74
N ILE A 45 4.97 -0.30 -5.38
CA ILE A 45 5.97 -1.28 -4.93
C ILE A 45 6.47 -0.93 -3.52
N GLY A 46 6.99 0.27 -3.30
CA GLY A 46 7.49 0.68 -1.98
C GLY A 46 6.39 0.70 -0.92
N ALA A 47 5.20 1.16 -1.30
CA ALA A 47 4.02 1.19 -0.46
C ALA A 47 3.58 -0.22 0.01
N ALA A 48 3.57 -1.19 -0.91
CA ALA A 48 3.30 -2.60 -0.64
C ALA A 48 4.36 -3.23 0.28
N MET A 49 5.64 -2.96 0.03
CA MET A 49 6.74 -3.46 0.86
C MET A 49 6.67 -2.89 2.29
N GLY A 50 6.32 -1.61 2.43
CA GLY A 50 6.20 -0.94 3.73
C GLY A 50 5.22 -1.64 4.68
N THR A 51 4.07 -2.11 4.19
CA THR A 51 3.10 -2.85 5.01
C THR A 51 3.64 -4.19 5.50
N VAL A 52 4.40 -4.90 4.65
CA VAL A 52 5.08 -6.14 5.04
C VAL A 52 6.14 -5.85 6.09
N TYR A 53 6.90 -4.77 5.91
CA TYR A 53 7.93 -4.35 6.85
C TYR A 53 7.32 -4.03 8.21
N GLU A 54 6.23 -3.27 8.28
CA GLU A 54 5.60 -2.90 9.55
C GLU A 54 5.16 -4.12 10.36
N THR A 55 4.56 -5.12 9.69
CA THR A 55 4.04 -6.33 10.35
C THR A 55 5.11 -7.37 10.66
N SER A 56 6.11 -7.53 9.79
CA SER A 56 7.07 -8.62 9.90
C SER A 56 8.34 -8.24 10.65
N THR A 57 8.69 -6.94 10.70
CA THR A 57 9.95 -6.47 11.29
C THR A 57 10.02 -6.77 12.80
N MET A 58 8.90 -6.72 13.51
CA MET A 58 8.86 -6.99 14.95
C MET A 58 9.45 -8.36 15.30
N SER A 59 9.10 -9.41 14.56
CA SER A 59 9.60 -10.77 14.80
C SER A 59 11.13 -10.90 14.72
N TYR A 60 11.80 -10.03 13.95
CA TYR A 60 13.26 -10.03 13.81
C TYR A 60 13.96 -9.11 14.81
N ILE A 61 13.33 -8.00 15.21
CA ILE A 61 13.90 -7.03 16.15
C ILE A 61 13.71 -7.49 17.61
N LEU A 62 12.64 -8.23 17.90
CA LEU A 62 12.29 -8.68 19.25
C LEU A 62 13.45 -9.30 20.07
N PRO A 63 14.28 -10.20 19.51
CA PRO A 63 15.41 -10.78 20.24
C PRO A 63 16.48 -9.75 20.65
N SER A 64 16.74 -8.75 19.81
CA SER A 64 17.67 -7.67 20.14
C SER A 64 17.06 -6.71 21.16
N ALA A 65 15.79 -6.34 20.97
CA ALA A 65 15.07 -5.46 21.88
C ALA A 65 14.86 -6.08 23.28
N GLU A 66 14.83 -7.42 23.38
CA GLU A 66 14.77 -8.12 24.67
C GLU A 66 16.01 -7.85 25.53
N CYS A 67 17.20 -7.86 24.92
CA CYS A 67 18.44 -7.61 25.63
C CYS A 67 18.54 -6.15 26.11
N ASP A 68 18.05 -5.19 25.32
CA ASP A 68 18.15 -3.77 25.63
C ASP A 68 17.07 -3.28 26.61
N LEU A 69 15.85 -3.83 26.50
CA LEU A 69 14.66 -3.32 27.18
C LEU A 69 14.12 -4.27 28.27
N HIS A 70 14.82 -5.39 28.52
CA HIS A 70 14.45 -6.43 29.49
C HIS A 70 12.99 -6.93 29.34
N LEU A 71 12.56 -7.16 28.09
CA LEU A 71 11.20 -7.55 27.76
C LEU A 71 10.85 -8.96 28.27
N THR A 72 9.70 -9.09 28.95
CA THR A 72 9.16 -10.41 29.29
C THR A 72 8.52 -11.08 28.07
N LEU A 73 8.30 -12.40 28.14
CA LEU A 73 7.61 -13.14 27.07
C LEU A 73 6.20 -12.58 26.79
N ILE A 74 5.53 -12.08 27.83
CA ILE A 74 4.19 -11.49 27.73
C ILE A 74 4.27 -10.15 26.99
N ASP A 75 5.24 -9.30 27.29
CA ASP A 75 5.39 -7.98 26.66
C ASP A 75 5.64 -8.11 25.15
N LYS A 76 6.42 -9.10 24.73
CA LYS A 76 6.64 -9.42 23.30
C LYS A 76 5.33 -9.80 22.59
N GLY A 77 4.50 -10.60 23.25
CA GLY A 77 3.18 -10.96 22.74
C GLY A 77 2.27 -9.73 22.60
N ILE A 78 2.27 -8.86 23.62
CA ILE A 78 1.49 -7.62 23.62
C ILE A 78 1.97 -6.66 22.53
N LEU A 79 3.29 -6.51 22.32
CA LEU A 79 3.87 -5.67 21.27
C LEU A 79 3.42 -6.10 19.86
N ASN A 80 3.35 -7.39 19.58
CA ASN A 80 2.81 -7.87 18.32
C ASN A 80 1.29 -7.63 18.25
N ALA A 81 0.56 -7.97 19.32
CA ALA A 81 -0.89 -7.84 19.35
C ALA A 81 -1.37 -6.39 19.21
N VAL A 82 -0.67 -5.42 19.81
CA VAL A 82 -1.06 -4.00 19.80
C VAL A 82 -1.02 -3.40 18.40
N THR A 83 -0.09 -3.86 17.55
CA THR A 83 0.00 -3.44 16.15
C THR A 83 -1.26 -3.86 15.39
N TYR A 84 -1.69 -5.12 15.53
CA TYR A 84 -2.93 -5.61 14.92
C TYR A 84 -4.18 -4.99 15.56
N ALA A 85 -4.17 -4.70 16.86
CA ALA A 85 -5.26 -3.99 17.51
C ALA A 85 -5.44 -2.57 16.93
N GLY A 86 -4.34 -1.87 16.65
CA GLY A 86 -4.34 -0.59 15.92
C GLY A 86 -4.96 -0.73 14.52
N MET A 87 -4.56 -1.76 13.77
CA MET A 87 -5.11 -2.01 12.44
C MET A 87 -6.62 -2.28 12.47
N ILE A 88 -7.11 -3.08 13.42
CA ILE A 88 -8.53 -3.45 13.51
C ILE A 88 -9.37 -2.23 13.95
N SER A 89 -8.92 -1.51 14.98
CA SER A 89 -9.66 -0.36 15.54
C SER A 89 -9.82 0.79 14.55
N SER A 90 -8.90 0.92 13.59
CA SER A 90 -8.88 1.98 12.60
C SER A 90 -9.68 1.68 11.31
N ALA A 91 -10.11 0.44 11.09
CA ALA A 91 -10.69 0.00 9.82
C ALA A 91 -11.91 0.84 9.38
N ILE A 92 -12.85 1.13 10.29
CA ILE A 92 -14.07 1.90 9.99
C ILE A 92 -13.73 3.37 9.70
N LEU A 93 -12.81 3.95 10.47
CA LEU A 93 -12.40 5.34 10.33
C LEU A 93 -11.74 5.56 8.96
N TRP A 94 -10.83 4.67 8.55
CA TRP A 94 -10.18 4.79 7.25
C TRP A 94 -11.12 4.55 6.08
N GLY A 95 -12.13 3.67 6.22
CA GLY A 95 -13.17 3.51 5.21
C GLY A 95 -13.88 4.84 4.93
N TYR A 96 -14.36 5.50 5.98
CA TYR A 96 -15.02 6.81 5.84
C TYR A 96 -14.08 7.89 5.27
N VAL A 97 -12.82 7.93 5.69
CA VAL A 97 -11.85 8.91 5.19
C VAL A 97 -11.51 8.65 3.71
N ALA A 98 -11.42 7.38 3.30
CA ALA A 98 -11.15 7.00 1.92
C ALA A 98 -12.23 7.50 0.96
N ASP A 99 -13.49 7.40 1.39
CA ASP A 99 -14.65 7.83 0.59
C ASP A 99 -14.79 9.36 0.53
N THR A 100 -14.43 10.08 1.61
CA THR A 100 -14.66 11.53 1.71
C THR A 100 -13.49 12.41 1.26
N LYS A 101 -12.25 12.05 1.58
CA LYS A 101 -11.07 12.91 1.35
C LYS A 101 -10.30 12.61 0.07
N GLY A 102 -10.72 11.58 -0.64
CA GLY A 102 -10.11 11.14 -1.89
C GLY A 102 -8.87 10.28 -1.68
N ARG A 103 -8.78 9.24 -2.50
CA ARG A 103 -7.81 8.13 -2.36
C ARG A 103 -6.35 8.56 -2.44
N LYS A 104 -6.00 9.44 -3.41
CA LYS A 104 -4.61 9.91 -3.60
C LYS A 104 -4.08 10.67 -2.39
N LYS A 105 -4.89 11.56 -1.81
CA LYS A 105 -4.48 12.33 -0.62
C LYS A 105 -4.30 11.41 0.57
N LEU A 106 -5.20 10.45 0.73
CA LEU A 106 -5.14 9.47 1.81
C LEU A 106 -3.87 8.62 1.75
N LEU A 107 -3.50 8.15 0.56
CA LEU A 107 -2.25 7.42 0.31
C LEU A 107 -1.02 8.22 0.77
N VAL A 108 -0.89 9.47 0.30
CA VAL A 108 0.28 10.30 0.62
C VAL A 108 0.33 10.65 2.11
N TYR A 109 -0.75 11.16 2.68
CA TYR A 109 -0.76 11.56 4.10
C TYR A 109 -0.66 10.36 5.04
N GLY A 110 -1.24 9.23 4.68
CA GLY A 110 -1.19 8.02 5.49
C GLY A 110 0.21 7.41 5.53
N TYR A 111 0.90 7.27 4.40
CA TYR A 111 2.30 6.80 4.40
C TYR A 111 3.26 7.79 5.08
N LEU A 112 3.00 9.10 4.98
CA LEU A 112 3.77 10.10 5.72
C LEU A 112 3.57 9.96 7.25
N ALA A 113 2.32 9.83 7.69
CA ALA A 113 2.00 9.64 9.10
C ALA A 113 2.56 8.31 9.63
N ASP A 114 2.52 7.25 8.83
CA ASP A 114 3.13 5.96 9.15
C ASP A 114 4.65 6.09 9.32
N THR A 115 5.32 6.77 8.39
CA THR A 115 6.77 7.04 8.48
C THR A 115 7.13 7.78 9.78
N ILE A 116 6.33 8.75 10.19
CA ILE A 116 6.54 9.47 11.46
C ILE A 116 6.38 8.53 12.66
N CYS A 117 5.38 7.64 12.64
CA CYS A 117 5.17 6.66 13.71
C CYS A 117 6.33 5.67 13.80
N VAL A 118 6.82 5.18 12.66
CA VAL A 118 7.96 4.26 12.59
C VAL A 118 9.24 4.94 13.10
N LEU A 119 9.51 6.18 12.69
CA LEU A 119 10.65 6.94 13.19
C LEU A 119 10.55 7.22 14.70
N GLY A 120 9.34 7.51 15.19
CA GLY A 120 9.09 7.66 16.62
C GLY A 120 9.38 6.36 17.40
N GLY A 121 8.95 5.21 16.85
CA GLY A 121 9.25 3.90 17.41
C GLY A 121 10.74 3.53 17.34
N ALA A 122 11.48 4.02 16.35
CA ALA A 122 12.92 3.79 16.24
C ALA A 122 13.73 4.55 17.31
N ILE A 123 13.21 5.67 17.82
CA ILE A 123 13.86 6.52 18.83
C ILE A 123 13.41 6.13 20.26
N SER A 124 12.37 5.30 20.40
CA SER A 124 11.81 4.96 21.71
C SER A 124 12.82 4.21 22.59
N GLN A 125 12.94 4.64 23.85
CA GLN A 125 13.84 4.05 24.85
C GLN A 125 13.10 3.29 25.94
N ASP A 126 11.77 3.21 25.85
CA ASP A 126 10.90 2.57 26.84
C ASP A 126 9.86 1.66 26.15
N VAL A 127 9.50 0.56 26.82
CA VAL A 127 8.56 -0.44 26.31
C VAL A 127 7.20 0.19 26.00
N VAL A 128 6.71 1.07 26.87
CA VAL A 128 5.40 1.71 26.73
C VAL A 128 5.41 2.68 25.56
N GLN A 129 6.49 3.45 25.39
CA GLN A 129 6.65 4.34 24.24
C GLN A 129 6.64 3.55 22.93
N LEU A 130 7.40 2.45 22.86
CA LEU A 130 7.42 1.57 21.70
C LEU A 130 6.02 1.00 21.40
N MET A 131 5.29 0.56 22.42
CA MET A 131 3.91 0.06 22.27
C MET A 131 2.95 1.14 21.72
N ILE A 132 3.05 2.38 22.18
CA ILE A 132 2.22 3.49 21.69
C ILE A 132 2.53 3.77 20.22
N PHE A 133 3.80 3.90 19.84
CA PHE A 133 4.18 4.12 18.45
C PHE A 133 3.78 2.96 17.55
N LYS A 134 3.85 1.72 18.04
CA LYS A 134 3.40 0.52 17.32
C LYS A 134 1.89 0.50 17.12
N TYR A 135 1.13 0.86 18.15
CA TYR A 135 -0.32 1.02 18.02
C TYR A 135 -0.66 2.07 16.95
N LEU A 136 0.00 3.24 17.00
CA LEU A 136 -0.23 4.33 16.05
C LEU A 136 0.23 4.00 14.62
N GLY A 137 1.34 3.26 14.46
CA GLY A 137 1.82 2.75 13.18
C GLY A 137 0.82 1.77 12.57
N GLY A 138 0.40 0.74 13.33
CA GLY A 138 -0.64 -0.19 12.91
C GLY A 138 -1.99 0.51 12.61
N PHE A 139 -2.37 1.49 13.44
CA PHE A 139 -3.54 2.32 13.21
C PHE A 139 -3.43 3.09 11.89
N THR A 140 -2.27 3.64 11.55
CA THR A 140 -2.09 4.46 10.35
C THR A 140 -1.93 3.64 9.08
N MET A 141 -1.24 2.50 9.14
CA MET A 141 -0.91 1.65 7.98
C MET A 141 -2.14 0.98 7.35
N SER A 142 -3.18 0.67 8.14
CA SER A 142 -4.34 -0.12 7.67
C SER A 142 -5.11 0.57 6.53
N GLY A 143 -5.33 1.88 6.62
CA GLY A 143 -6.08 2.66 5.64
C GLY A 143 -5.38 2.80 4.28
N PRO A 144 -4.15 3.33 4.23
CA PRO A 144 -3.37 3.49 3.01
C PRO A 144 -3.17 2.18 2.28
N PHE A 145 -2.97 1.07 3.02
CA PHE A 145 -2.84 -0.26 2.43
C PHE A 145 -4.13 -0.70 1.71
N ALA A 146 -5.29 -0.57 2.37
CA ALA A 146 -6.58 -0.92 1.76
C ALA A 146 -6.84 -0.07 0.50
N VAL A 147 -6.60 1.24 0.59
CA VAL A 147 -6.79 2.17 -0.54
C VAL A 147 -5.81 1.90 -1.66
N LEU A 148 -4.55 1.57 -1.38
CA LEU A 148 -3.57 1.18 -2.39
C LEU A 148 -4.07 0.01 -3.21
N MET A 149 -4.56 -1.04 -2.55
CA MET A 149 -5.05 -2.25 -3.22
C MET A 149 -6.26 -1.94 -4.10
N THR A 150 -7.23 -1.18 -3.60
CA THR A 150 -8.39 -0.80 -4.41
C THR A 150 -7.99 0.10 -5.59
N TYR A 151 -7.08 1.06 -5.36
CA TYR A 151 -6.59 1.98 -6.39
C TYR A 151 -5.84 1.26 -7.51
N LEU A 152 -5.03 0.24 -7.16
CA LEU A 152 -4.39 -0.64 -8.14
C LEU A 152 -5.41 -1.43 -8.96
N THR A 153 -6.51 -1.90 -8.36
CA THR A 153 -7.52 -2.66 -9.10
C THR A 153 -8.41 -1.84 -9.99
N GLU A 154 -8.66 -0.58 -9.64
CA GLU A 154 -9.55 0.31 -10.40
C GLU A 154 -8.86 0.93 -11.60
N LEU A 155 -7.55 1.20 -11.51
CA LEU A 155 -6.80 1.86 -12.59
C LEU A 155 -6.25 0.90 -13.64
N HIS A 156 -6.26 -0.40 -13.34
CA HIS A 156 -5.86 -1.42 -14.29
C HIS A 156 -7.10 -2.13 -14.83
N GLY A 157 -7.36 -1.98 -16.13
CA GLY A 157 -8.46 -2.67 -16.81
C GLY A 157 -8.46 -4.18 -16.57
N ARG A 158 -9.62 -4.80 -16.74
CA ARG A 158 -9.90 -6.20 -16.37
C ARG A 158 -8.85 -7.20 -16.88
N GLN A 159 -8.26 -6.93 -18.06
CA GLN A 159 -7.24 -7.77 -18.69
C GLN A 159 -5.87 -7.75 -17.98
N TYR A 160 -5.49 -6.63 -17.35
CA TYR A 160 -4.18 -6.46 -16.69
C TYR A 160 -4.25 -6.59 -15.17
N ARG A 161 -5.42 -6.39 -14.57
CA ARG A 161 -5.63 -6.45 -13.11
C ARG A 161 -5.05 -7.69 -12.45
N GLN A 162 -5.26 -8.88 -13.03
CA GLN A 162 -4.71 -10.13 -12.48
C GLN A 162 -3.18 -10.15 -12.51
N ARG A 163 -2.54 -9.66 -13.58
CA ARG A 163 -1.08 -9.60 -13.69
C ARG A 163 -0.47 -8.64 -12.69
N ILE A 164 -1.10 -7.49 -12.47
CA ILE A 164 -0.66 -6.51 -11.46
C ILE A 164 -0.81 -7.08 -10.05
N MET A 165 -1.92 -7.74 -9.74
CA MET A 165 -2.09 -8.42 -8.45
C MET A 165 -1.05 -9.52 -8.21
N MET A 166 -0.70 -10.30 -9.25
CA MET A 166 0.40 -11.25 -9.16
C MET A 166 1.75 -10.56 -8.91
N LEU A 167 2.01 -9.43 -9.59
CA LEU A 167 3.24 -8.67 -9.40
C LEU A 167 3.35 -8.10 -7.97
N VAL A 168 2.26 -7.57 -7.41
CA VAL A 168 2.22 -7.14 -6.01
C VAL A 168 2.48 -8.31 -5.06
N GLY A 169 1.94 -9.50 -5.34
CA GLY A 169 2.22 -10.72 -4.57
C GLY A 169 3.70 -11.15 -4.62
N ILE A 170 4.35 -11.01 -5.77
CA ILE A 170 5.81 -11.22 -5.91
C ILE A 170 6.56 -10.19 -5.06
N MET A 171 6.14 -8.93 -5.07
CA MET A 171 6.76 -7.88 -4.24
C MET A 171 6.60 -8.15 -2.75
N PHE A 172 5.46 -8.68 -2.31
CA PHE A 172 5.25 -9.12 -0.94
C PHE A 172 6.25 -10.22 -0.55
N SER A 173 6.45 -11.20 -1.43
CA SER A 173 7.44 -12.27 -1.22
C SER A 173 8.87 -11.73 -1.19
N LEU A 174 9.21 -10.78 -2.06
CA LEU A 174 10.52 -10.12 -2.05
C LEU A 174 10.72 -9.29 -0.78
N ALA A 175 9.68 -8.62 -0.28
CA ALA A 175 9.73 -7.88 0.97
C ALA A 175 10.02 -8.81 2.15
N THR A 176 9.30 -9.93 2.28
CA THR A 176 9.53 -10.89 3.37
C THR A 176 10.89 -11.56 3.28
N LEU A 177 11.47 -11.72 2.08
CA LEU A 177 12.85 -12.22 1.89
C LEU A 177 13.91 -11.17 2.20
N SER A 178 13.65 -9.89 1.90
CA SER A 178 14.59 -8.81 2.16
C SER A 178 14.82 -8.55 3.66
N LEU A 179 13.79 -8.77 4.50
CA LEU A 179 13.87 -8.59 5.96
C LEU A 179 14.94 -9.44 6.65
N PRO A 180 14.93 -10.77 6.52
CA PRO A 180 15.97 -11.62 7.11
C PRO A 180 17.34 -11.33 6.47
N GLY A 181 17.39 -10.94 5.19
CA GLY A 181 18.63 -10.49 4.56
C GLY A 181 19.22 -9.24 5.23
N LEU A 182 18.38 -8.25 5.51
CA LEU A 182 18.76 -7.04 6.26
C LEU A 182 19.12 -7.38 7.71
N ALA A 183 18.32 -8.21 8.38
CA ALA A 183 18.59 -8.63 9.76
C ALA A 183 19.93 -9.37 9.86
N MET A 184 20.22 -10.31 8.94
CA MET A 184 21.52 -10.99 8.88
C MET A 184 22.68 -10.05 8.54
N GLY A 185 22.44 -8.93 7.84
CA GLY A 185 23.48 -7.94 7.57
C GLY A 185 23.72 -6.98 8.75
N ILE A 186 22.65 -6.59 9.44
CA ILE A 186 22.68 -5.58 10.52
C ILE A 186 23.03 -6.21 11.87
N LEU A 187 22.44 -7.35 12.24
CA LEU A 187 22.64 -7.99 13.55
C LEU A 187 24.09 -8.40 13.87
N PRO A 188 24.90 -8.95 12.93
CA PRO A 188 26.29 -9.30 13.25
C PRO A 188 27.23 -8.09 13.27
N GLN A 189 26.76 -6.92 12.87
CA GLN A 189 27.56 -5.71 12.92
C GLN A 189 27.45 -5.07 14.31
N THR A 190 28.51 -5.15 15.11
CA THR A 190 28.62 -4.44 16.39
C THR A 190 29.00 -2.98 16.16
N TRP A 191 28.02 -2.14 15.79
CA TRP A 191 28.21 -0.70 15.68
C TRP A 191 28.37 -0.12 17.09
N ASN A 192 29.62 -0.11 17.60
CA ASN A 192 30.00 0.73 18.73
C ASN A 192 30.07 2.18 18.24
N ILE A 193 28.91 2.82 18.06
CA ILE A 193 28.86 4.25 17.73
C ILE A 193 29.18 5.01 19.02
N GLN A 194 30.46 5.31 19.22
CA GLN A 194 30.97 6.13 20.33
C GLN A 194 30.53 7.59 20.17
N ILE A 195 29.26 7.86 20.45
CA ILE A 195 28.75 9.21 20.61
C ILE A 195 29.11 9.66 22.04
N LEU A 196 30.31 10.26 22.17
CA LEU A 196 30.67 11.12 23.31
C LEU A 196 31.10 10.44 24.64
N GLY A 197 31.93 9.40 24.59
CA GLY A 197 32.92 9.12 25.65
C GLY A 197 32.44 8.95 27.11
N LEU A 198 31.23 8.46 27.38
CA LEU A 198 30.88 7.95 28.71
C LEU A 198 30.38 6.51 28.61
N SER A 199 31.08 5.66 29.37
CA SER A 199 30.78 4.24 29.61
C SER A 199 29.58 4.05 30.51
#